data_AF-A0A2D9PQW5-F1
#
_entry.id   AF-A0A2D9PQW5-F1
#
_cell.length_a   1.000
_cell.length_b   1.000
_cell.length_c   1.000
_cell.angle_alpha   90.00
_cell.angle_beta   90.00
_cell.angle_gamma   90.00
#
_symmetry.space_group_name_H-M   'P 1'
#
loop_
_entity.id
_entity.type
_entity.pdbx_description
1 polymer ?
#
loop_
_entity_poly.entity_id
_entity_poly.type
_entity_poly.pdbx_seq_one_letter_code
_entity_poly.pdbx_strand_id
1 'polypeptide(L)'
;MKRPSIFNGTRRELEIKMTPMIDVVFLLLVFFVWTASFQAVEYLLPSSLSQKQGSGQTVNLDQPPPEIEFEDIVVRIFYVDKRPAWSVNGQPAENLTEVRERLAVVADIKTDSPV
;
A
#
# COMPACT_ATOMS: atom_id res chain seq x y z
N MET A 1 -28.00 74.82 19.56
CA MET A 1 -27.03 73.98 20.31
C MET A 1 -27.24 72.52 19.93
N LYS A 2 -26.36 71.94 19.10
CA LYS A 2 -26.42 70.52 18.69
C LYS A 2 -25.58 69.69 19.68
N ARG A 3 -26.18 68.65 20.27
CA ARG A 3 -25.48 67.69 21.14
C ARG A 3 -24.74 66.65 20.28
N PRO A 4 -23.48 66.28 20.59
CA PRO A 4 -22.77 65.25 19.83
C PRO A 4 -23.24 63.85 20.28
N SER A 5 -23.36 62.94 19.31
CA SER A 5 -23.73 61.54 19.53
C SER A 5 -22.53 60.73 20.06
N ILE A 6 -22.80 59.83 21.02
CA ILE A 6 -21.80 59.02 21.74
C ILE A 6 -21.38 57.76 20.95
N PHE A 7 -21.92 57.57 19.74
CA PHE A 7 -21.73 56.36 18.94
C PHE A 7 -20.61 56.47 17.87
N ASN A 8 -19.48 57.10 18.21
CA ASN A 8 -18.29 57.07 17.35
C ASN A 8 -17.22 56.15 17.93
N GLY A 9 -16.97 55.04 17.24
CA GLY A 9 -15.59 54.65 16.95
C GLY A 9 -14.92 53.60 17.81
N THR A 10 -15.65 52.68 18.45
CA THR A 10 -15.03 51.47 19.02
C THR A 10 -15.34 50.23 18.18
N ARG A 11 -15.29 50.36 16.86
CA ARG A 11 -14.78 49.26 16.04
C ARG A 11 -13.29 49.20 16.37
N ARG A 12 -12.94 48.56 17.50
CA ARG A 12 -11.61 47.97 17.65
C ARG A 12 -11.54 47.03 16.47
N GLU A 13 -10.94 47.55 15.42
CA GLU A 13 -10.31 46.80 14.37
C GLU A 13 -9.71 45.59 15.08
N LEU A 14 -10.34 44.44 14.88
CA LEU A 14 -9.64 43.18 14.99
C LEU A 14 -8.51 43.35 13.97
N GLU A 15 -7.43 44.02 14.36
CA GLU A 15 -6.12 43.74 13.83
C GLU A 15 -5.99 42.24 14.10
N ILE A 16 -6.41 41.46 13.12
CA ILE A 16 -5.90 40.12 12.94
C ILE A 16 -4.41 40.38 12.83
N LYS A 17 -3.73 40.34 13.98
CA LYS A 17 -2.28 40.19 14.02
C LYS A 17 -2.06 39.04 13.06
N MET A 18 -1.34 39.29 11.97
CA MET A 18 -1.03 38.27 10.96
C MET A 18 0.16 37.41 11.43
N THR A 19 0.83 37.82 12.51
CA THR A 19 1.90 37.08 13.20
C THR A 19 1.51 35.70 13.75
N PRO A 20 0.28 35.40 14.22
CA PRO A 20 -0.17 34.05 14.58
C PRO A 20 -0.40 33.15 13.35
N MET A 21 -0.59 33.70 12.14
CA MET A 21 -0.90 32.88 10.97
C MET A 21 0.35 32.18 10.42
N ILE A 22 1.51 32.84 10.49
CA ILE A 22 2.81 32.25 10.13
C ILE A 22 3.16 31.10 11.07
N ASP A 23 2.93 31.27 12.37
CA ASP A 23 3.25 30.26 13.38
C ASP A 23 2.43 28.98 13.19
N VAL A 24 1.12 29.10 12.98
CA VAL A 24 0.26 27.93 12.73
C VAL A 24 0.66 27.21 11.43
N VAL A 25 0.96 27.93 10.36
CA VAL A 25 1.42 27.30 9.10
C VAL A 25 2.79 26.64 9.27
N PHE A 26 3.71 27.27 10.01
CA PHE A 26 5.02 26.70 10.31
C PHE A 26 4.92 25.42 11.16
N LEU A 27 4.08 25.43 12.20
CA LEU A 27 3.79 24.25 13.01
C LEU A 27 3.13 23.12 12.19
N LEU A 28 2.24 23.46 11.25
CA LEU A 28 1.66 22.48 10.34
C LEU A 28 2.71 21.87 9.40
N LEU A 29 3.64 22.66 8.87
CA LEU A 29 4.73 22.15 8.03
C LEU A 29 5.67 21.21 8.81
N VAL A 30 6.06 21.58 10.02
CA VAL A 30 6.88 20.71 10.89
C VAL A 30 6.14 19.41 11.22
N PHE A 31 4.84 19.50 11.54
CA PHE A 31 3.99 18.33 11.77
C PHE A 31 3.94 17.41 10.54
N PHE A 32 3.71 17.94 9.34
CA PHE A 32 3.69 17.13 8.12
C PHE A 32 5.05 16.53 7.78
N VAL A 33 6.16 17.26 7.95
CA VAL A 33 7.50 16.72 7.69
C VAL A 33 7.84 15.59 8.68
N TRP A 34 7.46 15.74 9.95
CA TRP A 34 7.69 14.72 10.98
C TRP A 34 6.78 13.49 10.78
N THR A 35 5.53 13.69 10.37
CA THR A 35 4.55 12.60 10.20
C THR A 35 4.58 11.94 8.82
N ALA A 36 5.16 12.60 7.80
CA ALA A 36 5.36 12.02 6.46
C ALA A 36 6.40 10.89 6.43
N SER A 37 7.03 10.56 7.56
CA SER A 37 8.05 9.52 7.66
C SER A 37 7.52 8.08 7.55
N PHE A 38 6.25 7.86 7.16
CA PHE A 38 5.71 6.51 6.96
C PHE A 38 4.76 6.42 5.76
N GLN A 39 5.32 6.55 4.55
CA GLN A 39 4.80 5.73 3.45
C GLN A 39 5.55 4.40 3.53
N ALA A 40 4.92 3.38 4.10
CA ALA A 40 5.33 2.02 3.82
C ALA A 40 5.39 1.91 2.29
N VAL A 41 6.54 1.49 1.75
CA VAL A 41 6.67 1.20 0.32
C VAL A 41 5.64 0.12 0.03
N GLU A 42 4.48 0.52 -0.49
CA GLU A 42 3.51 -0.42 -1.04
C GLU A 42 4.20 -1.04 -2.24
N TYR A 43 4.78 -2.22 -2.02
CA TYR A 43 5.30 -3.02 -3.12
C TYR A 43 4.10 -3.30 -4.03
N LEU A 44 4.09 -2.63 -5.19
CA LEU A 44 3.22 -2.98 -6.31
C LEU A 44 3.46 -4.47 -6.56
N LEU A 45 2.51 -5.32 -6.16
CA LEU A 45 2.52 -6.73 -6.55
C LEU A 45 2.28 -6.75 -8.06
N PRO A 46 3.28 -7.10 -8.90
CA PRO A 46 3.07 -7.18 -10.33
C PRO A 46 2.26 -8.45 -10.58
N SER A 47 0.95 -8.34 -10.69
CA SER A 47 0.09 -9.45 -11.07
C SER A 47 0.09 -9.59 -12.60
N SER A 48 1.04 -10.35 -13.14
CA SER A 48 0.93 -10.88 -14.51
C SER A 48 0.30 -12.28 -14.44
N LEU A 49 -0.97 -12.41 -14.82
CA LEU A 49 -1.59 -13.72 -15.03
C LEU A 49 -1.04 -14.34 -16.32
N SER A 50 -0.50 -15.55 -16.20
CA SER A 50 -0.04 -16.36 -17.34
C SER A 50 -1.17 -16.56 -18.36
N GLN A 51 -1.00 -15.99 -19.55
CA GLN A 51 -1.72 -16.46 -20.73
C GLN A 51 -1.14 -17.83 -21.10
N LYS A 52 -1.72 -18.91 -20.59
CA LYS A 52 -1.43 -20.25 -21.11
C LYS A 52 -2.27 -20.48 -22.36
N GLN A 53 -1.59 -20.94 -23.39
CA GLN A 53 -2.03 -20.97 -24.78
C GLN A 53 -2.88 -22.21 -25.09
N GLY A 54 -4.05 -22.00 -25.71
CA GLY A 54 -4.63 -22.93 -26.70
C GLY A 54 -6.09 -23.39 -26.50
N SER A 55 -7.05 -22.68 -27.11
CA SER A 55 -7.97 -23.15 -28.18
C SER A 55 -9.25 -22.32 -28.24
N GLY A 56 -9.38 -21.50 -29.29
CA GLY A 56 -10.56 -20.77 -29.76
C GLY A 56 -11.79 -20.65 -28.85
N GLN A 57 -11.81 -19.62 -28.01
CA GLN A 57 -13.05 -18.95 -27.63
C GLN A 57 -12.94 -17.49 -28.06
N THR A 58 -13.95 -17.00 -28.78
CA THR A 58 -14.09 -15.58 -29.09
C THR A 58 -14.26 -14.83 -27.77
N VAL A 59 -13.22 -14.10 -27.36
CA VAL A 59 -13.27 -13.23 -26.19
C VAL A 59 -14.31 -12.14 -26.45
N ASN A 60 -15.42 -12.15 -25.71
CA ASN A 60 -16.30 -11.00 -25.64
C ASN A 60 -15.59 -9.93 -24.80
N LEU A 61 -15.14 -8.85 -25.44
CA LEU A 61 -14.35 -7.78 -24.83
C LEU A 61 -15.13 -6.97 -23.77
N ASP A 62 -16.45 -7.16 -23.67
CA ASP A 62 -17.33 -6.40 -22.77
C ASP A 62 -17.57 -7.06 -21.40
N GLN A 63 -17.02 -8.25 -21.14
CA GLN A 63 -17.16 -8.92 -19.84
C GLN A 63 -15.83 -8.90 -19.06
N PRO A 64 -15.81 -8.41 -17.79
CA PRO A 64 -14.61 -8.50 -16.97
C PRO A 64 -14.23 -9.98 -16.75
N PRO A 65 -12.92 -10.32 -16.76
CA PRO A 65 -12.46 -11.68 -16.52
C PRO A 65 -12.97 -12.22 -15.17
N PRO A 66 -13.25 -13.53 -15.07
CA PRO A 66 -13.58 -14.15 -13.78
C PRO A 66 -12.43 -13.93 -12.78
N GLU A 67 -12.76 -13.57 -11.54
CA GLU A 67 -11.79 -13.48 -10.46
C GLU A 67 -11.29 -14.89 -10.12
N ILE A 68 -10.02 -15.17 -10.45
CA ILE A 68 -9.39 -16.43 -10.09
C ILE A 68 -8.77 -16.25 -8.70
N GLU A 69 -9.36 -16.87 -7.68
CA GLU A 69 -8.80 -16.93 -6.33
C GLU A 69 -7.62 -17.92 -6.32
N PHE A 70 -6.40 -17.40 -6.38
CA PHE A 70 -5.20 -18.19 -6.10
C PHE A 70 -4.77 -17.95 -4.65
N GLU A 71 -4.49 -19.02 -3.92
CA GLU A 71 -3.78 -18.89 -2.64
C GLU A 71 -2.34 -18.44 -2.89
N ASP A 72 -1.91 -17.40 -2.18
CA ASP A 72 -0.55 -16.89 -2.25
C ASP A 72 0.43 -17.89 -1.63
N ILE A 73 1.48 -18.23 -2.38
CA ILE A 73 2.59 -19.02 -1.88
C ILE A 73 3.68 -18.07 -1.39
N VAL A 74 3.85 -17.98 -0.07
CA VAL A 74 4.81 -17.08 0.56
C VAL A 74 6.06 -17.84 0.96
N VAL A 75 7.18 -17.55 0.28
CA VAL A 75 8.51 -18.05 0.64
C VAL A 75 9.23 -16.99 1.47
N ARG A 76 9.61 -17.32 2.71
CA ARG A 76 10.42 -16.46 3.56
C ARG A 76 11.83 -17.03 3.70
N ILE A 77 12.80 -16.14 3.66
CA ILE A 77 14.22 -16.44 3.92
C ILE A 77 14.66 -15.59 5.09
N PHE A 78 15.23 -16.22 6.10
CA PHE A 78 15.74 -15.56 7.30
C PHE A 78 17.11 -16.14 7.65
N TYR A 79 17.89 -15.42 8.45
CA TYR A 79 19.21 -15.87 8.89
C TYR A 79 19.14 -16.38 10.32
N VAL A 80 19.59 -17.61 10.55
CA VAL A 80 19.79 -18.22 11.87
C VAL A 80 21.23 -18.70 11.94
N ASP A 81 21.98 -18.29 12.97
CA ASP A 81 23.37 -18.72 13.17
C ASP A 81 24.29 -18.55 11.94
N LYS A 82 24.14 -17.42 11.24
CA LYS A 82 24.86 -17.09 9.98
C LYS A 82 24.59 -18.03 8.81
N ARG A 83 23.54 -18.86 8.90
CA ARG A 83 23.06 -19.71 7.81
C ARG A 83 21.67 -19.26 7.36
N PRO A 84 21.38 -19.29 6.06
CA PRO A 84 20.02 -19.09 5.60
C PRO A 84 19.13 -20.23 6.09
N ALA A 85 17.94 -19.86 6.53
CA ALA A 85 16.84 -20.74 6.89
C ALA A 85 15.62 -20.31 6.07
N TRP A 86 14.76 -21.28 5.75
CA TRP A 86 13.65 -21.09 4.82
C TRP A 86 12.33 -21.49 5.46
N SER A 87 11.26 -20.86 5.02
CA SER A 87 9.91 -21.36 5.28
C SER A 87 9.01 -21.11 4.08
N VAL A 88 8.13 -22.05 3.78
CA VAL A 88 7.07 -21.93 2.77
C VAL A 88 5.74 -21.95 3.51
N ASN A 89 4.94 -20.90 3.37
CA ASN A 89 3.64 -20.74 4.07
C ASN A 89 3.76 -20.98 5.59
N GLY A 90 4.87 -20.51 6.20
CA GLY A 90 5.15 -20.65 7.63
C GLY A 90 5.69 -22.02 8.06
N GLN A 91 5.71 -23.01 7.18
CA GLN A 91 6.33 -24.31 7.46
C GLN A 91 7.84 -24.24 7.16
N PRO A 92 8.71 -24.56 8.14
CA PRO A 92 10.16 -24.55 7.91
C PRO A 92 10.53 -25.53 6.81
N ALA A 93 11.56 -25.17 6.06
CA ALA A 93 12.24 -26.03 5.11
C ALA A 93 13.73 -26.05 5.46
N GLU A 94 14.32 -27.24 5.47
CA GLU A 94 15.69 -27.49 5.90
C GLU A 94 16.70 -26.89 4.94
N ASN A 95 16.37 -26.85 3.65
CA ASN A 95 17.26 -26.41 2.59
C ASN A 95 16.49 -25.92 1.35
N LEU A 96 17.22 -25.28 0.43
CA LEU A 96 16.66 -24.78 -0.83
C LEU A 96 16.09 -25.89 -1.73
N THR A 97 16.60 -27.12 -1.65
CA THR A 97 16.09 -28.25 -2.43
C THR A 97 14.67 -28.61 -1.99
N GLU A 98 14.43 -28.68 -0.69
CA GLU A 98 13.09 -28.94 -0.15
C GLU A 98 12.10 -27.82 -0.52
N VAL A 99 12.52 -26.56 -0.49
CA VAL A 99 11.69 -25.44 -0.97
C VAL A 99 11.29 -25.65 -2.43
N ARG A 100 12.26 -26.01 -3.30
CA ARG A 100 12.02 -26.25 -4.73
C ARG A 100 11.04 -27.40 -4.95
N GLU A 101 11.19 -28.51 -4.22
CA GLU A 101 10.29 -29.66 -4.32
C GLU A 101 8.86 -29.30 -3.92
N ARG A 102 8.69 -28.57 -2.81
CA ARG A 102 7.36 -28.09 -2.39
C ARG A 102 6.71 -27.19 -3.44
N LEU A 103 7.47 -26.25 -4.03
CA LEU A 103 6.95 -25.37 -5.09
C LEU A 103 6.61 -26.13 -6.38
N ALA A 104 7.37 -27.18 -6.72
CA ALA A 104 7.10 -28.01 -7.89
C ALA A 104 5.76 -28.75 -7.77
N VAL A 105 5.45 -29.29 -6.58
CA VAL A 105 4.15 -29.94 -6.33
C VAL A 105 2.99 -28.96 -6.50
N VAL A 106 3.12 -27.74 -5.95
CA VAL A 106 2.04 -26.74 -6.07
C VAL A 106 1.87 -26.27 -7.53
N ALA A 107 2.97 -26.14 -8.28
CA ALA A 107 2.91 -25.79 -9.70
C ALA A 107 2.23 -26.87 -10.55
N ASP A 108 2.41 -28.15 -10.20
CA ASP A 108 1.77 -29.27 -10.88
C ASP A 108 0.25 -29.28 -10.64
N ILE A 109 -0.19 -29.09 -9.40
CA ILE A 109 -1.62 -28.97 -9.04
C ILE A 109 -2.29 -27.81 -9.80
N LYS A 110 -1.60 -26.66 -9.90
CA LYS A 110 -2.11 -25.48 -10.62
C LYS A 110 -2.24 -25.72 -12.13
N THR A 111 -1.51 -26.69 -12.69
CA THR A 111 -1.56 -27.02 -14.11
C THR A 111 -2.77 -27.89 -14.48
N ASP A 112 -3.35 -28.60 -13.52
CA ASP A 112 -4.48 -29.52 -13.72
C ASP A 112 -5.86 -28.85 -13.54
N SER A 113 -5.88 -27.56 -13.17
CA SER A 113 -7.10 -26.74 -13.17
C SER A 113 -7.39 -26.26 -14.59
N PRO A 114 -8.57 -26.54 -15.17
CA PRO A 114 -8.92 -26.04 -16.49
C PRO A 114 -8.98 -24.51 -16.46
N VAL A 115 -8.26 -23.87 -17.37
CA VAL A 115 -8.33 -22.43 -17.67
C VAL A 115 -9.57 -22.17 -18.53
#